data_AF-A0A857J0H2-F1
#
_entry.id   AF-A0A857J0H2-F1
#
_cell.length_a   1.000
_cell.length_b   1.000
_cell.length_c   1.000
_cell.angle_alpha   90.00
_cell.angle_beta   90.00
_cell.angle_gamma   90.00
#
_symmetry.space_group_name_H-M   'P 1'
#
loop_
_entity.id
_entity.type
_entity.pdbx_description
1 polymer ?
#
loop_
_entity_poly.entity_id
_entity_poly.type
_entity_poly.pdbx_seq_one_letter_code
_entity_poly.pdbx_strand_id
1 'polypeptide(L)'
;MDEVFAAIGAAMAETRGRTLEQIDPAADAAIAAARRQVSITLQDYPLQSGPEPAEAQWRYRQELERALHGPLAVPGALRAWTLASESDGNSLSAEERQLAQAWVVATQRARAEGMRGLAESHTAWFEVRAVKPPAAPSPMAQPAPAPSRPVQSSLF
;
A
#
# COMPACT_ATOMS: atom_id res chain seq x y z
N MET A 1 -55.71 -11.38 -7.38
CA MET A 1 -54.69 -10.45 -7.90
C MET A 1 -53.82 -10.00 -6.71
N ASP A 2 -53.27 -10.98 -5.97
CA ASP A 2 -52.75 -10.82 -4.59
C ASP A 2 -51.34 -11.44 -4.42
N GLU A 3 -50.75 -11.99 -5.50
CA GLU A 3 -49.47 -12.72 -5.43
C GLU A 3 -48.24 -11.87 -5.78
N VAL A 4 -48.41 -10.76 -6.51
CA VAL A 4 -47.27 -9.97 -7.00
C VAL A 4 -46.66 -9.09 -5.89
N PHE A 5 -47.47 -8.62 -4.93
CA PHE A 5 -46.97 -7.82 -3.81
C PHE A 5 -46.40 -8.67 -2.66
N ALA A 6 -46.81 -9.93 -2.52
CA ALA A 6 -46.17 -10.88 -1.61
C ALA A 6 -44.75 -11.25 -2.09
N ALA A 7 -44.53 -11.33 -3.41
CA ALA A 7 -43.22 -11.65 -4.00
C ALA A 7 -42.18 -10.53 -3.82
N ILE A 8 -42.59 -9.26 -3.86
CA ILE A 8 -41.67 -8.12 -3.66
C ILE A 8 -41.29 -7.96 -2.16
N GLY A 9 -42.18 -8.38 -1.24
CA GLY A 9 -41.86 -8.47 0.19
C GLY A 9 -40.83 -9.56 0.53
N ALA A 10 -40.81 -10.66 -0.23
CA ALA A 10 -39.88 -11.78 -0.02
C ALA A 10 -38.48 -11.50 -0.60
N ALA A 11 -38.38 -10.83 -1.76
CA ALA A 11 -37.09 -10.52 -2.39
C ALA A 11 -36.23 -9.52 -1.58
N MET A 12 -36.84 -8.65 -0.77
CA MET A 12 -36.13 -7.72 0.12
C MET A 12 -35.72 -8.35 1.46
N ALA A 13 -36.30 -9.49 1.85
CA ALA A 13 -35.92 -10.23 3.04
C ALA A 13 -34.70 -11.15 2.78
N GLU A 14 -34.54 -11.65 1.55
CA GLU A 14 -33.42 -12.54 1.19
C GLU A 14 -32.08 -11.80 1.03
N THR A 15 -32.10 -10.48 0.80
CA THR A 15 -30.88 -9.65 0.84
C THR A 15 -30.53 -9.20 2.28
N ARG A 16 -31.43 -9.42 3.25
CA ARG A 16 -31.26 -9.10 4.68
C ARG A 16 -30.76 -10.26 5.53
N GLY A 17 -30.35 -11.37 4.90
CA GLY A 17 -29.77 -12.54 5.56
C GLY A 17 -28.24 -12.63 5.47
N ARG A 18 -27.53 -11.67 4.86
CA ARG A 18 -26.06 -11.61 4.93
C ARG A 18 -25.66 -10.85 6.18
N THR A 19 -25.88 -11.51 7.30
CA THR A 19 -25.40 -11.27 8.66
C THR A 19 -24.25 -10.25 8.72
N LEU A 20 -24.58 -9.02 9.10
CA LEU A 20 -23.65 -8.00 9.63
C LEU A 20 -22.93 -8.47 10.92
N GLU A 21 -23.22 -9.69 11.38
CA GLU A 21 -22.68 -10.34 12.58
C GLU A 21 -21.51 -11.32 12.31
N GLN A 22 -21.00 -11.41 11.07
CA GLN A 22 -19.78 -12.16 10.74
C GLN A 22 -18.68 -11.26 10.16
N ILE A 23 -18.57 -10.03 10.65
CA ILE A 23 -17.27 -9.37 10.60
C ILE A 23 -16.40 -10.13 11.59
N ASP A 24 -15.67 -11.14 11.11
CA ASP A 24 -14.71 -11.88 11.91
C ASP A 24 -13.70 -10.85 12.45
N PRO A 25 -13.75 -10.52 13.75
CA PRO A 25 -12.97 -9.41 14.29
C PRO A 25 -11.47 -9.71 14.21
N ALA A 26 -11.09 -10.99 14.15
CA ALA A 26 -9.71 -11.41 13.93
C ALA A 26 -9.29 -11.18 12.47
N ALA A 27 -10.17 -11.44 11.50
CA ALA A 27 -9.91 -11.10 10.10
C ALA A 27 -9.78 -9.58 9.89
N ASP A 28 -10.66 -8.77 10.48
CA ASP A 28 -10.58 -7.31 10.38
C ASP A 28 -9.29 -6.77 11.05
N ALA A 29 -8.94 -7.29 12.22
CA ALA A 29 -7.68 -6.95 12.89
C ALA A 29 -6.44 -7.35 12.07
N ALA A 30 -6.48 -8.50 11.38
CA ALA A 30 -5.41 -8.94 10.49
C ALA A 30 -5.29 -8.03 9.26
N ILE A 31 -6.41 -7.61 8.67
CA ILE A 31 -6.45 -6.65 7.56
C ILE A 31 -5.89 -5.29 8.01
N ALA A 32 -6.32 -4.80 9.17
CA ALA A 32 -5.80 -3.56 9.75
C ALA A 32 -4.29 -3.66 10.04
N ALA A 33 -3.82 -4.81 10.55
CA ALA A 33 -2.41 -5.06 10.78
C ALA A 33 -1.61 -5.10 9.47
N ALA A 34 -2.10 -5.77 8.43
CA ALA A 34 -1.46 -5.82 7.11
C ALA A 34 -1.36 -4.42 6.49
N ARG A 35 -2.43 -3.62 6.58
CA ARG A 35 -2.42 -2.22 6.12
C ARG A 35 -1.45 -1.34 6.90
N ARG A 36 -1.20 -1.61 8.19
CA ARG A 36 -0.19 -0.90 8.99
C ARG A 36 1.26 -1.29 8.63
N GLN A 37 1.47 -2.44 8.00
CA GLN A 37 2.80 -2.86 7.54
C GLN A 37 3.21 -2.22 6.22
N VAL A 38 2.29 -1.52 5.53
CA VAL A 38 2.55 -0.90 4.23
C VAL A 38 2.11 0.55 4.25
N SER A 39 3.07 1.46 4.14
CA SER A 39 2.81 2.88 3.96
C SER A 39 2.75 3.21 2.48
N ILE A 40 1.78 4.05 2.10
CA ILE A 40 1.61 4.54 0.74
C ILE A 40 1.55 6.06 0.86
N THR A 41 2.46 6.76 0.19
CA THR A 41 2.51 8.22 0.18
C THR A 41 2.58 8.74 -1.25
N LEU A 42 1.88 9.84 -1.51
CA LEU A 42 2.02 10.55 -2.78
C LEU A 42 3.18 11.55 -2.66
N GLN A 43 4.18 11.39 -3.51
CA GLN A 43 5.37 12.23 -3.56
C GLN A 43 5.29 13.21 -4.71
N ASP A 44 6.01 14.34 -4.58
CA ASP A 44 6.09 15.41 -5.59
C ASP A 44 4.73 16.03 -5.97
N TYR A 45 3.79 16.02 -5.02
CA TYR A 45 2.48 16.67 -5.15
C TYR A 45 2.46 17.98 -4.35
N PRO A 46 1.87 19.08 -4.87
CA PRO A 46 1.91 20.37 -4.19
C PRO A 46 1.31 20.31 -2.78
N LEU A 47 2.00 20.91 -1.81
CA LEU A 47 1.54 20.94 -0.40
C LEU A 47 0.22 21.69 -0.20
N GLN A 48 -0.22 22.49 -1.18
CA GLN A 48 -1.43 23.32 -1.10
C GLN A 48 -2.66 22.65 -1.71
N SER A 49 -2.53 21.39 -2.14
CA SER A 49 -3.65 20.66 -2.74
C SER A 49 -4.63 20.20 -1.68
N GLY A 50 -5.93 20.23 -2.01
CA GLY A 50 -7.04 19.91 -1.11
C GLY A 50 -7.13 18.42 -0.73
N PRO A 51 -8.31 17.78 -0.72
CA PRO A 51 -8.44 16.37 -0.36
C PRO A 51 -7.96 15.38 -1.45
N GLU A 52 -7.60 15.88 -2.63
CA GLU A 52 -7.15 15.10 -3.78
C GLU A 52 -6.00 14.11 -3.52
N PRO A 53 -4.91 14.45 -2.80
CA PRO A 53 -3.82 13.50 -2.57
C PRO A 53 -4.24 12.36 -1.66
N ALA A 54 -5.11 12.63 -0.68
CA ALA A 54 -5.63 11.60 0.22
C ALA A 54 -6.58 10.65 -0.51
N GLU A 55 -7.45 11.20 -1.36
CA GLU A 55 -8.36 10.46 -2.23
C GLU A 55 -7.59 9.58 -3.23
N ALA A 56 -6.53 10.11 -3.84
CA ALA A 56 -5.65 9.40 -4.76
C ALA A 56 -4.90 8.26 -4.08
N GLN A 57 -4.35 8.48 -2.88
CA GLN A 57 -3.73 7.43 -2.07
C GLN A 57 -4.73 6.33 -1.67
N TRP A 58 -5.97 6.72 -1.35
CA TRP A 58 -7.02 5.76 -1.04
C TRP A 58 -7.36 4.88 -2.26
N ARG A 59 -7.57 5.48 -3.44
CA ARG A 59 -7.83 4.74 -4.69
C ARG A 59 -6.69 3.81 -5.06
N TYR A 60 -5.45 4.31 -4.97
CA TYR A 60 -4.25 3.51 -5.21
C TYR A 60 -4.23 2.28 -4.29
N ARG A 61 -4.51 2.46 -2.99
CA ARG A 61 -4.56 1.34 -2.04
C ARG A 61 -5.65 0.33 -2.41
N GLN A 62 -6.87 0.80 -2.69
CA GLN A 62 -7.98 -0.09 -3.05
C GLN A 62 -7.67 -0.93 -4.29
N GLU A 63 -7.09 -0.32 -5.31
CA GLU A 63 -6.75 -1.02 -6.55
C GLU A 63 -5.58 -1.99 -6.35
N LEU A 64 -4.57 -1.61 -5.56
CA LEU A 64 -3.46 -2.50 -5.20
C LEU A 64 -3.97 -3.74 -4.44
N GLU A 65 -4.85 -3.54 -3.47
CA GLU A 65 -5.48 -4.63 -2.71
C GLU A 65 -6.33 -5.52 -3.63
N ARG A 66 -7.12 -4.94 -4.55
CA ARG A 66 -7.89 -5.72 -5.54
C ARG A 66 -6.99 -6.53 -6.46
N ALA A 67 -5.93 -5.94 -6.98
CA ALA A 67 -5.03 -6.58 -7.94
C ALA A 67 -4.21 -7.73 -7.31
N LEU A 68 -3.96 -7.69 -6.00
CA LEU A 68 -3.25 -8.74 -5.26
C LEU A 68 -4.19 -9.74 -4.57
N HIS A 69 -5.49 -9.72 -4.88
CA HIS A 69 -6.52 -10.58 -4.27
C HIS A 69 -6.73 -10.35 -2.76
N GLY A 70 -6.42 -9.16 -2.27
CA GLY A 70 -6.81 -8.70 -0.95
C GLY A 70 -5.71 -7.99 -0.17
N PRO A 71 -6.08 -7.32 0.93
CA PRO A 71 -5.16 -6.57 1.79
C PRO A 71 -4.08 -7.42 2.47
N LEU A 72 -4.35 -8.72 2.70
CA LEU A 72 -3.41 -9.63 3.35
C LEU A 72 -2.24 -10.04 2.43
N ALA A 73 -2.43 -9.99 1.11
CA ALA A 73 -1.41 -10.37 0.13
C ALA A 73 -0.38 -9.25 -0.12
N VAL A 74 -0.75 -7.99 0.15
CA VAL A 74 0.06 -6.80 -0.14
C VAL A 74 1.42 -6.83 0.55
N PRO A 75 1.55 -7.11 1.86
CA PRO A 75 2.86 -7.14 2.53
C PRO A 75 3.74 -8.31 2.04
N GLY A 76 3.13 -9.43 1.65
CA GLY A 76 3.85 -10.59 1.10
C GLY A 76 4.46 -10.28 -0.27
N ALA A 77 3.64 -9.73 -1.18
CA ALA A 77 4.06 -9.33 -2.52
C ALA A 77 5.13 -8.22 -2.49
N LEU A 78 4.97 -7.22 -1.61
CA LEU A 78 5.97 -6.17 -1.40
C LEU A 78 7.31 -6.75 -0.95
N ARG A 79 7.30 -7.64 0.06
CA ARG A 79 8.53 -8.29 0.54
C ARG A 79 9.21 -9.13 -0.54
N ALA A 80 8.44 -9.89 -1.30
CA ALA A 80 8.97 -10.69 -2.41
C ALA A 80 9.62 -9.80 -3.48
N TRP A 81 9.00 -8.66 -3.80
CA TRP A 81 9.56 -7.69 -4.75
C TRP A 81 10.82 -6.99 -4.20
N THR A 82 10.82 -6.58 -2.93
CA THR A 82 12.02 -6.01 -2.28
C THR A 82 13.16 -7.01 -2.28
N LEU A 83 12.90 -8.26 -1.86
CA LEU A 83 13.90 -9.32 -1.89
C LEU A 83 14.41 -9.57 -3.32
N ALA A 84 13.53 -9.52 -4.31
CA ALA A 84 13.91 -9.70 -5.71
C ALA A 84 14.70 -8.53 -6.29
N SER A 85 14.52 -7.32 -5.76
CA SER A 85 15.26 -6.13 -6.18
C SER A 85 16.62 -6.04 -5.50
N GLU A 86 16.76 -6.58 -4.28
CA GLU A 86 18.00 -6.59 -3.51
C GLU A 86 18.85 -7.85 -3.73
N SER A 87 18.24 -8.95 -4.17
CA SER A 87 18.94 -10.22 -4.47
C SER A 87 19.26 -10.34 -5.94
N ASP A 88 20.43 -10.88 -6.27
CA ASP A 88 20.86 -11.22 -7.63
C ASP A 88 20.08 -12.43 -8.23
N GLY A 89 18.74 -12.41 -8.22
CA GLY A 89 17.83 -13.32 -8.95
C GLY A 89 17.88 -14.83 -8.66
N ASN A 90 19.00 -15.37 -8.17
CA ASN A 90 19.31 -16.79 -8.01
C ASN A 90 18.90 -17.33 -6.61
N SER A 91 18.59 -16.43 -5.68
CA SER A 91 18.16 -16.76 -4.32
C SER A 91 16.63 -16.82 -4.17
N LEU A 92 15.87 -16.50 -5.23
CA LEU A 92 14.41 -16.45 -5.17
C LEU A 92 13.79 -17.77 -5.61
N SER A 93 12.84 -18.27 -4.80
CA SER A 93 11.95 -19.34 -5.21
C SER A 93 11.06 -18.94 -6.40
N ALA A 94 10.46 -19.93 -7.05
CA ALA A 94 9.52 -19.67 -8.15
C ALA A 94 8.28 -18.88 -7.68
N GLU A 95 7.80 -19.17 -6.47
CA GLU A 95 6.66 -18.48 -5.85
C GLU A 95 6.98 -17.01 -5.55
N GLU A 96 8.16 -16.72 -4.99
CA GLU A 96 8.60 -15.34 -4.74
C GLU A 96 8.75 -14.54 -6.02
N ARG A 97 9.26 -15.14 -7.09
CA ARG A 97 9.34 -14.49 -8.41
C ARG A 97 7.97 -14.19 -8.98
N GLN A 98 6.98 -15.07 -8.80
CA GLN A 98 5.61 -14.81 -9.24
C GLN A 98 4.97 -13.68 -8.43
N LEU A 99 5.15 -13.68 -7.11
CA LEU A 99 4.67 -12.61 -6.23
C LEU A 99 5.32 -11.25 -6.55
N ALA A 100 6.63 -11.24 -6.82
CA ALA A 100 7.34 -10.03 -7.22
C ALA A 100 6.84 -9.48 -8.57
N GLN A 101 6.56 -10.35 -9.54
CA GLN A 101 5.97 -9.94 -10.82
C GLN A 101 4.53 -9.43 -10.65
N ALA A 102 3.73 -10.12 -9.84
CA ALA A 102 2.37 -9.70 -9.52
C ALA A 102 2.37 -8.31 -8.83
N TRP A 103 3.33 -8.06 -7.94
CA TRP A 103 3.54 -6.75 -7.33
C TRP A 103 3.77 -5.64 -8.36
N VAL A 104 4.68 -5.85 -9.32
CA VAL A 104 4.96 -4.86 -10.38
C VAL A 104 3.70 -4.56 -11.20
N VAL A 105 2.97 -5.59 -11.63
CA VAL A 105 1.75 -5.39 -12.41
C VAL A 105 0.65 -4.69 -11.59
N ALA A 106 0.48 -5.09 -10.33
CA ALA A 106 -0.52 -4.52 -9.43
C ALA A 106 -0.23 -3.04 -9.11
N THR A 107 1.04 -2.69 -8.84
CA THR A 107 1.45 -1.30 -8.57
C THR A 107 1.31 -0.41 -9.80
N GLN A 108 1.62 -0.91 -11.00
CA GLN A 108 1.39 -0.14 -12.24
C GLN A 108 -0.09 0.12 -12.50
N ARG A 109 -0.96 -0.88 -12.28
CA ARG A 109 -2.42 -0.70 -12.37
C ARG A 109 -2.95 0.28 -11.33
N ALA A 110 -2.54 0.10 -10.07
CA ALA A 110 -2.91 1.00 -8.98
C ALA A 110 -2.44 2.43 -9.23
N ARG A 111 -1.26 2.61 -9.83
CA ARG A 111 -0.75 3.94 -10.22
C ARG A 111 -1.64 4.58 -11.28
N ALA A 112 -2.03 3.85 -12.31
CA ALA A 112 -2.90 4.38 -13.36
C ALA A 112 -4.25 4.86 -12.78
N GLU A 113 -4.83 4.10 -11.85
CA GLU A 113 -6.09 4.47 -11.20
C GLU A 113 -5.93 5.56 -10.13
N GLY A 114 -4.84 5.54 -9.36
CA GLY A 114 -4.55 6.56 -8.36
C GLY A 114 -4.22 7.92 -8.97
N MET A 115 -3.58 7.95 -10.14
CA MET A 115 -3.32 9.17 -10.91
C MET A 115 -4.56 9.67 -11.67
N ARG A 116 -5.63 8.87 -11.73
CA ARG A 116 -6.87 9.24 -12.41
C ARG A 116 -7.57 10.37 -11.65
N GLY A 117 -7.43 11.59 -12.17
CA GLY A 117 -7.98 12.81 -11.57
C GLY A 117 -6.90 13.79 -11.09
N LEU A 118 -5.63 13.39 -11.04
CA LEU A 118 -4.49 14.27 -10.75
C LEU A 118 -3.99 14.90 -12.07
N ALA A 119 -4.81 15.77 -12.67
CA ALA A 119 -4.62 16.25 -14.05
C ALA A 119 -3.36 17.10 -14.29
N GLU A 120 -2.76 17.68 -13.24
CA GLU A 120 -1.67 18.67 -13.38
C GLU A 120 -0.31 18.19 -12.85
N SER A 121 -0.20 16.97 -12.32
CA SER A 121 1.01 16.51 -11.64
C SER A 121 1.76 15.43 -12.43
N HIS A 122 2.49 15.87 -13.46
CA HIS A 122 3.28 14.99 -14.33
C HIS A 122 4.49 14.35 -13.64
N THR A 123 4.91 14.90 -12.49
CA THR A 123 6.05 14.43 -11.70
C THR A 123 5.65 13.65 -10.46
N ALA A 124 4.36 13.65 -10.10
CA ALA A 124 3.89 12.95 -8.91
C ALA A 124 3.95 11.43 -9.07
N TRP A 125 4.31 10.75 -7.98
CA TRP A 125 4.44 9.31 -7.95
C TRP A 125 4.04 8.75 -6.59
N PHE A 126 3.51 7.53 -6.59
CA PHE A 126 3.16 6.82 -5.36
C PHE A 126 4.37 6.06 -4.85
N GLU A 127 4.82 6.41 -3.65
CA GLU A 127 5.80 5.63 -2.92
C GLU A 127 5.08 4.58 -2.07
N VAL A 128 5.52 3.33 -2.17
CA VAL A 128 5.04 2.24 -1.31
C VAL A 128 6.22 1.71 -0.51
N ARG A 129 6.14 1.82 0.82
CA ARG A 129 7.18 1.32 1.74
C ARG A 129 6.62 0.28 2.68
N ALA A 130 7.42 -0.76 2.95
CA ALA A 130 7.16 -1.62 4.08
C ALA A 130 7.46 -0.81 5.34
N VAL A 131 6.44 -0.56 6.16
CA VAL A 131 6.63 -0.09 7.53
C VAL A 131 7.21 -1.28 8.27
N LYS A 132 8.54 -1.33 8.36
CA LYS A 132 9.21 -2.21 9.30
C LYS A 132 8.53 -1.96 10.66
N PRO A 133 7.94 -2.97 11.33
CA PRO A 133 7.48 -2.77 12.70
C PRO A 133 8.66 -2.17 13.47
N PRO A 134 8.45 -1.17 14.34
CA PRO A 134 9.55 -0.47 14.98
C PRO A 134 10.53 -1.51 15.48
N ALA A 135 11.72 -1.54 14.87
CA ALA A 135 12.82 -2.29 15.44
C ALA A 135 12.87 -1.78 16.88
N ALA A 136 12.84 -2.70 17.85
CA ALA A 136 13.10 -2.37 19.24
C ALA A 136 14.18 -1.27 19.28
N PRO A 137 13.98 -0.21 20.10
CA PRO A 137 14.76 1.02 20.01
C PRO A 137 16.22 0.66 19.84
N SER A 138 16.79 0.98 18.68
CA SER A 138 18.22 0.81 18.46
C SER A 138 18.90 1.66 19.53
N PRO A 139 19.64 1.08 20.48
CA PRO A 139 20.44 1.89 21.36
C PRO A 139 21.47 2.58 20.47
N MET A 140 21.42 3.92 20.47
CA MET A 140 22.41 4.82 19.88
C MET A 140 22.22 5.12 18.39
N ALA A 141 21.63 6.30 18.17
CA ALA A 141 22.07 7.20 17.14
C ALA A 141 23.60 7.21 17.03
N GLN A 142 24.13 6.99 15.83
CA GLN A 142 25.35 7.66 15.41
C GLN A 142 25.00 8.53 14.21
N PRO A 143 25.05 9.87 14.34
CA PRO A 143 24.97 10.76 13.20
C PRO A 143 26.21 10.57 12.31
N ALA A 144 26.00 10.58 11.00
CA ALA A 144 27.07 10.49 10.01
C ALA A 144 28.14 11.57 10.26
N PRO A 145 29.45 11.25 10.20
CA PRO A 145 30.49 12.27 10.24
C PRO A 145 30.42 13.12 8.97
N ALA A 146 30.33 14.43 9.15
CA ALA A 146 30.30 15.44 8.09
C ALA A 146 31.57 15.39 7.21
N PRO A 147 31.49 15.81 5.92
CA PRO A 147 32.65 15.80 5.02
C PRO A 147 33.75 16.73 5.55
N SER A 148 34.96 16.18 5.70
CA SER A 148 36.16 16.89 6.14
C SER A 148 36.46 18.05 5.19
N ARG A 149 36.35 19.30 5.68
CA ARG A 149 36.87 20.47 4.96
C ARG A 149 38.39 20.53 5.13
N PRO A 150 39.17 20.83 4.08
CA PRO A 150 40.61 20.95 4.19
C PRO A 150 40.98 22.12 5.12
N VAL A 151 41.93 21.87 6.02
CA VAL A 151 42.51 22.88 6.91
C VAL A 151 43.25 23.93 6.07
N GLN A 152 42.78 25.17 6.11
CA GLN A 152 43.62 26.30 5.70
C GLN A 152 44.64 26.54 6.81
N SER A 153 45.90 26.20 6.52
CA SER A 153 47.06 26.66 7.28
C SER A 153 47.17 28.17 7.14
N SER A 154 46.93 28.89 8.23
CA SER A 154 47.39 30.27 8.36
C SER A 154 48.26 30.36 9.60
N LEU A 155 49.54 30.61 9.34
CA LEU A 155 50.57 31.02 10.30
C LEU A 155 50.08 32.21 11.13
N PHE A 156 50.49 32.29 12.39
CA PHE A 156 51.21 33.42 13.01
C PHE A 156 51.72 33.04 14.39
#